data_AF-A0A3M2S585-F1
#
_entry.id   AF-A0A3M2S585-F1
#
_cell.length_a   1.000
_cell.length_b   1.000
_cell.length_c   1.000
_cell.angle_alpha   90.00
_cell.angle_beta   90.00
_cell.angle_gamma   90.00
#
_symmetry.space_group_name_H-M   'P 1'
#
loop_
_entity.id
_entity.type
_entity.pdbx_description
1 polymer ?
#
loop_
_entity_poly.entity_id
_entity_poly.type
_entity_poly.pdbx_seq_one_letter_code
_entity_poly.pdbx_strand_id
1 'polypeptide(L)'
;MSAAEKPVMESKPIEGDRESVAKGTIIGDDLDDAILRANGHRPDLRRQFNWFSALGLGFSITNSWAGYISNFGQSLVYGGPQVCILALVVAWVVQFLITLGLSEIASAFPSTGGQYHFCYILSPEKTKRFTAFTIGWMSTLAWWVVTCSGISLAAAVLAGMISFVHPEFVATSWQIYLFYVAVAFITSKY
;
A
#
# COMPACT_ATOMS: atom_id res chain seq x y z
N MET A 1 47.16 -23.69 -0.81
CA MET A 1 46.11 -24.36 0.01
C MET A 1 44.87 -23.46 -0.02
N SER A 2 44.31 -23.28 -1.22
CA SER A 2 43.05 -23.85 -1.69
C SER A 2 41.85 -23.41 -0.85
N ALA A 3 41.25 -22.30 -1.27
CA ALA A 3 39.99 -21.79 -0.76
C ALA A 3 38.88 -22.75 -1.21
N ALA A 4 38.23 -23.41 -0.24
CA ALA A 4 37.11 -24.30 -0.49
C ALA A 4 35.88 -23.49 -0.90
N GLU A 5 35.62 -23.50 -2.21
CA GLU A 5 34.37 -23.11 -2.85
C GLU A 5 33.22 -23.94 -2.26
N LYS A 6 32.26 -23.28 -1.59
CA LYS A 6 31.06 -23.96 -1.08
C LYS A 6 30.16 -24.32 -2.28
N PRO A 7 29.69 -25.57 -2.40
CA PRO A 7 28.93 -26.01 -3.55
C PRO A 7 27.57 -25.31 -3.62
N VAL A 8 27.25 -24.80 -4.81
CA VAL A 8 25.93 -24.27 -5.14
C VAL A 8 24.95 -25.43 -5.12
N MET A 9 24.09 -25.48 -4.11
CA MET A 9 23.00 -26.44 -4.02
C MET A 9 22.01 -26.15 -5.16
N GLU A 10 21.91 -27.08 -6.10
CA GLU A 10 20.95 -27.06 -7.20
C GLU A 10 19.56 -27.41 -6.65
N SER A 11 18.66 -26.42 -6.62
CA SER A 11 17.30 -26.60 -6.15
C SER A 11 16.42 -27.19 -7.25
N LYS A 12 15.82 -28.34 -6.96
CA LYS A 12 14.86 -29.08 -7.77
C LYS A 12 13.72 -28.17 -8.28
N PRO A 13 13.20 -28.35 -9.52
CA PRO A 13 12.08 -27.56 -10.01
C PRO A 13 10.84 -27.83 -9.15
N ILE A 14 10.22 -26.79 -8.64
CA ILE A 14 8.97 -26.87 -7.88
C ILE A 14 7.83 -27.09 -8.90
N GLU A 15 7.45 -28.35 -9.09
CA GLU A 15 6.24 -28.76 -9.80
C GLU A 15 5.04 -28.54 -8.85
N GLY A 16 4.16 -27.60 -9.17
CA GLY A 16 2.98 -27.30 -8.36
C GLY A 16 2.11 -26.21 -8.97
N ASP A 17 0.99 -26.64 -9.56
CA ASP A 17 -0.06 -25.86 -10.19
C ASP A 17 -0.54 -24.65 -9.37
N ARG A 18 -0.33 -23.45 -9.94
CA ARG A 18 -1.26 -22.31 -9.87
C ARG A 18 -1.15 -21.57 -11.20
N GLU A 19 -2.26 -21.43 -11.91
CA GLU A 19 -2.33 -20.67 -13.16
C GLU A 19 -1.67 -19.31 -12.98
N SER A 20 -0.56 -19.11 -13.69
CA SER A 20 0.07 -17.80 -13.80
C SER A 20 -0.87 -16.88 -14.57
N VAL A 21 -1.21 -15.72 -14.00
CA VAL A 21 -1.96 -14.65 -14.68
C VAL A 21 -1.11 -14.03 -15.81
N ALA A 22 0.14 -14.47 -15.97
CA ALA A 22 1.12 -13.98 -16.94
C ALA A 22 0.97 -14.58 -18.35
N LYS A 23 -0.24 -14.65 -18.92
CA LYS A 23 -0.43 -14.91 -20.36
C LYS A 23 -0.11 -13.68 -21.24
N GLY A 24 0.89 -12.91 -20.86
CA GLY A 24 1.45 -11.81 -21.63
C GLY A 24 2.96 -11.87 -21.53
N THR A 25 3.66 -11.84 -22.68
CA THR A 25 5.13 -11.85 -22.75
C THR A 25 5.70 -10.78 -21.83
N ILE A 26 6.41 -11.20 -20.78
CA ILE A 26 7.19 -10.29 -19.93
C ILE A 26 8.42 -9.92 -20.76
N ILE A 27 8.39 -8.73 -21.36
CA ILE A 27 9.55 -8.16 -22.06
C ILE A 27 10.57 -7.78 -20.98
N GLY A 28 11.46 -8.69 -20.57
CA GLY A 28 12.53 -8.36 -19.63
C GLY A 28 13.03 -9.43 -18.66
N ASP A 29 12.77 -10.73 -18.88
CA ASP A 29 13.28 -11.79 -17.97
C ASP A 29 14.80 -11.73 -17.77
N ASP A 30 15.60 -11.51 -18.82
CA ASP A 30 17.06 -11.49 -18.69
C ASP A 30 17.61 -10.27 -17.93
N LEU A 31 17.01 -9.07 -18.13
CA LEU A 31 17.51 -7.82 -17.55
C LEU A 31 17.20 -7.75 -16.05
N ASP A 32 15.98 -8.07 -15.65
CA ASP A 32 15.58 -8.02 -14.25
C ASP A 32 16.24 -9.14 -13.44
N ASP A 33 16.42 -10.33 -14.03
CA ASP A 33 17.19 -11.41 -13.41
C ASP A 33 18.69 -11.07 -13.30
N ALA A 34 19.23 -10.29 -14.24
CA ALA A 34 20.59 -9.77 -14.14
C ALA A 34 20.72 -8.71 -13.03
N ILE A 35 19.73 -7.83 -12.87
CA ILE A 35 19.69 -6.81 -11.80
C ILE A 35 19.52 -7.48 -10.42
N LEU A 36 18.69 -8.51 -10.31
CA LEU A 36 18.53 -9.29 -9.07
C LEU A 36 19.84 -9.98 -8.67
N ARG A 37 20.52 -10.62 -9.65
CA ARG A 37 21.84 -11.24 -9.44
C ARG A 37 22.90 -10.21 -9.06
N ALA A 38 22.88 -9.02 -9.67
CA ALA A 38 23.79 -7.92 -9.33
C ALA A 38 23.56 -7.41 -7.89
N ASN A 39 22.31 -7.42 -7.41
CA ASN A 39 21.96 -7.13 -6.02
C ASN A 39 22.21 -8.30 -5.05
N GLY A 40 22.80 -9.41 -5.51
CA GLY A 40 23.14 -10.57 -4.68
C GLY A 40 21.97 -11.49 -4.35
N HIS A 41 20.82 -11.33 -5.00
CA HIS A 41 19.62 -12.13 -4.77
C HIS A 41 19.45 -13.18 -5.87
N ARG A 42 19.06 -14.41 -5.49
CA ARG A 42 18.67 -15.45 -6.44
C ARG A 42 17.18 -15.28 -6.78
N PRO A 43 16.77 -15.35 -8.06
CA PRO A 43 15.37 -15.29 -8.43
C PRO A 43 14.67 -16.61 -8.05
N ASP A 44 14.24 -16.72 -6.80
CA ASP A 44 13.55 -17.91 -6.27
C ASP A 44 12.02 -17.86 -6.47
N LEU A 45 11.47 -16.67 -6.75
CA LEU A 45 10.03 -16.44 -6.95
C LEU A 45 9.68 -16.35 -8.44
N ARG A 46 8.73 -17.19 -8.88
CA ARG A 46 8.12 -17.09 -10.22
C ARG A 46 7.24 -15.84 -10.29
N ARG A 47 7.39 -15.02 -11.34
CA ARG A 47 6.56 -13.83 -11.60
C ARG A 47 5.10 -14.22 -11.84
N GLN A 48 4.21 -13.81 -10.94
CA GLN A 48 2.78 -14.15 -10.98
C GLN A 48 1.88 -13.06 -11.58
N PHE A 49 2.37 -11.82 -11.70
CA PHE A 49 1.59 -10.67 -12.13
C PHE A 49 2.06 -10.13 -13.48
N ASN A 50 1.12 -9.97 -14.41
CA ASN A 50 1.31 -9.14 -15.59
C ASN A 50 1.22 -7.65 -15.23
N TRP A 51 1.79 -6.74 -16.03
CA TRP A 51 1.72 -5.28 -15.80
C TRP A 51 0.29 -4.78 -15.60
N PHE A 52 -0.66 -5.25 -16.41
CA PHE A 52 -2.08 -4.89 -16.25
C PHE A 52 -2.67 -5.38 -14.92
N SER A 53 -2.31 -6.60 -14.49
CA SER A 53 -2.75 -7.16 -13.21
C SER A 53 -2.13 -6.43 -12.03
N ALA A 54 -0.85 -6.04 -12.15
CA ALA A 54 -0.15 -5.25 -11.14
C ALA A 54 -0.75 -3.84 -10.98
N LEU A 55 -1.11 -3.18 -12.10
CA LEU A 55 -1.82 -1.91 -12.08
C LEU A 55 -3.21 -2.03 -11.42
N GLY A 56 -3.98 -3.06 -11.79
CA GLY A 56 -5.30 -3.31 -11.19
C GLY A 56 -5.22 -3.58 -9.69
N LEU A 57 -4.23 -4.37 -9.25
CA LEU A 57 -3.97 -4.62 -7.84
C LEU A 57 -3.58 -3.32 -7.10
N GLY A 58 -2.71 -2.49 -7.69
CA GLY A 58 -2.33 -1.20 -7.12
C GLY A 58 -3.51 -0.24 -6.98
N PHE A 59 -4.38 -0.15 -7.99
CA PHE A 59 -5.60 0.65 -7.93
C PHE A 59 -6.56 0.17 -6.84
N SER A 60 -6.76 -1.15 -6.74
CA SER A 60 -7.62 -1.78 -5.73
C SER A 60 -7.15 -1.50 -4.31
N ILE A 61 -5.84 -1.62 -4.05
CA ILE A 61 -5.25 -1.37 -2.72
C ILE A 61 -5.40 0.10 -2.31
N THR A 62 -5.22 1.04 -3.26
CA THR A 62 -5.19 2.47 -2.92
C THR A 62 -6.58 3.02 -2.62
N ASN A 63 -7.64 2.48 -3.24
CA ASN A 63 -9.05 2.82 -2.96
C ASN A 63 -9.33 4.33 -2.71
N SER A 64 -8.63 5.23 -3.40
CA SER A 64 -8.59 6.67 -3.05
C SER A 64 -9.93 7.37 -3.20
N TRP A 65 -10.77 6.84 -4.09
CA TRP A 65 -12.09 7.39 -4.39
C TRP A 65 -13.01 7.37 -3.16
N ALA A 66 -12.94 6.33 -2.32
CA ALA A 66 -13.76 6.25 -1.11
C ALA A 66 -13.41 7.34 -0.09
N GLY A 67 -12.10 7.60 0.08
CA GLY A 67 -11.62 8.67 0.96
C GLY A 67 -12.00 10.06 0.45
N TYR A 68 -11.97 10.27 -0.86
CA TYR A 68 -12.37 11.55 -1.46
C TYR A 68 -13.87 11.83 -1.28
N ILE A 69 -14.73 10.83 -1.52
CA ILE A 69 -16.19 10.97 -1.35
C ILE A 69 -16.54 11.30 0.11
N SER A 70 -15.88 10.64 1.08
CA SER A 70 -16.06 10.92 2.51
C SER A 70 -15.85 12.40 2.85
N ASN A 71 -14.84 13.02 2.25
CA ASN A 71 -14.43 14.38 2.60
C ASN A 71 -14.99 15.43 1.63
N PHE A 72 -15.78 15.02 0.64
CA PHE A 72 -16.32 15.89 -0.38
C PHE A 72 -17.22 16.98 0.22
N GLY A 73 -18.07 16.63 1.19
CA GLY A 73 -18.95 17.57 1.88
C GLY A 73 -18.16 18.65 2.63
N GLN A 74 -17.12 18.27 3.37
CA GLN A 74 -16.25 19.23 4.07
C GLN A 74 -15.49 20.12 3.10
N SER A 75 -14.98 19.54 2.00
CA SER A 75 -14.26 20.28 0.97
C SER A 75 -15.13 21.36 0.33
N LEU A 76 -16.42 21.05 0.11
CA LEU A 76 -17.38 21.99 -0.43
C LEU A 76 -17.71 23.12 0.54
N VAL A 77 -17.87 22.82 1.83
CA VAL A 77 -18.19 23.82 2.86
C VAL A 77 -17.04 24.81 3.07
N TYR A 78 -15.79 24.33 3.11
CA TYR A 78 -14.64 25.19 3.41
C TYR A 78 -14.02 25.86 2.17
N GLY A 79 -14.02 25.20 1.02
CA GLY A 79 -13.33 25.68 -0.18
C GLY A 79 -14.25 26.00 -1.36
N GLY A 80 -15.54 25.69 -1.26
CA GLY A 80 -16.47 25.81 -2.38
C GLY A 80 -16.19 24.81 -3.52
N PRO A 81 -16.99 24.87 -4.60
CA PRO A 81 -16.93 23.89 -5.69
C PRO A 81 -15.60 23.85 -6.44
N GLN A 82 -14.92 25.00 -6.53
CA GLN A 82 -13.66 25.15 -7.25
C GLN A 82 -12.52 24.39 -6.57
N VAL A 83 -12.45 24.44 -5.23
CA VAL A 83 -11.41 23.75 -4.47
C VAL A 83 -11.56 22.24 -4.59
N CYS A 84 -12.78 21.70 -4.64
CA CYS A 84 -12.98 20.26 -4.83
C CYS A 84 -12.28 19.76 -6.11
N ILE A 85 -12.46 20.48 -7.23
CA ILE A 85 -11.87 20.07 -8.52
C ILE A 85 -10.37 20.35 -8.55
N LEU A 86 -9.94 21.56 -8.15
CA LEU A 86 -8.54 21.96 -8.23
C LEU A 86 -7.66 21.17 -7.25
N ALA A 87 -8.14 20.90 -6.04
CA ALA A 87 -7.40 20.10 -5.07
C ALA A 87 -7.15 18.67 -5.57
N LEU A 88 -8.12 18.06 -6.27
CA LEU A 88 -7.96 16.75 -6.86
C LEU A 88 -6.87 16.74 -7.95
N VAL A 89 -6.87 17.73 -8.85
CA VAL A 89 -5.88 17.85 -9.93
C VAL A 89 -4.48 18.07 -9.36
N VAL A 90 -4.33 18.98 -8.40
CA VAL A 90 -3.04 19.26 -7.76
C VAL A 90 -2.54 18.03 -7.00
N ALA A 91 -3.40 17.36 -6.24
CA ALA A 91 -3.04 16.13 -5.54
C ALA A 91 -2.58 15.03 -6.50
N TRP A 92 -3.24 14.88 -7.65
CA TRP A 92 -2.84 13.91 -8.68
C TRP A 92 -1.44 14.21 -9.23
N VAL A 93 -1.14 15.46 -9.58
CA VAL A 93 0.19 15.84 -10.11
C VAL A 93 1.28 15.56 -9.08
N VAL A 94 1.08 15.96 -7.83
CA VAL A 94 2.07 15.74 -6.75
C VAL A 94 2.26 14.23 -6.51
N GLN A 95 1.18 13.47 -6.44
CA GLN A 95 1.25 12.03 -6.23
C GLN A 95 1.93 11.32 -7.41
N PHE A 96 1.70 11.78 -8.64
CA PHE A 96 2.34 11.24 -9.83
C PHE A 96 3.86 11.44 -9.78
N LEU A 97 4.33 12.63 -9.42
CA LEU A 97 5.76 12.91 -9.26
C LEU A 97 6.42 12.04 -8.18
N ILE A 98 5.76 11.85 -7.04
CA ILE A 98 6.25 10.97 -5.97
C ILE A 98 6.34 9.51 -6.45
N THR A 99 5.30 9.03 -7.13
CA THR A 99 5.26 7.66 -7.68
C THR A 99 6.32 7.45 -8.75
N LEU A 100 6.58 8.44 -9.60
CA LEU A 100 7.67 8.38 -10.58
C LEU A 100 9.03 8.21 -9.89
N GLY A 101 9.35 9.03 -8.88
CA GLY A 101 10.60 8.87 -8.12
C GLY A 101 10.72 7.52 -7.41
N LEU A 102 9.60 7.01 -6.87
CA LEU A 102 9.58 5.67 -6.27
C LEU A 102 9.79 4.57 -7.33
N SER A 103 9.28 4.77 -8.55
CA SER A 103 9.42 3.81 -9.65
C SER A 103 10.87 3.68 -10.13
N GLU A 104 11.63 4.77 -10.14
CA GLU A 104 13.06 4.74 -10.47
C GLU A 104 13.86 3.91 -9.46
N ILE A 105 13.59 4.12 -8.16
CA ILE A 105 14.24 3.36 -7.08
C ILE A 105 13.82 1.89 -7.13
N ALA A 106 12.53 1.62 -7.36
CA ALA A 106 12.01 0.26 -7.42
C ALA A 106 12.56 -0.54 -8.62
N SER A 107 12.84 0.13 -9.75
CA SER A 107 13.47 -0.50 -10.91
C SER A 107 14.96 -0.80 -10.68
N ALA A 108 15.67 0.05 -9.92
CA ALA A 108 17.09 -0.16 -9.60
C ALA A 108 17.30 -1.25 -8.52
N PHE A 109 16.37 -1.34 -7.57
CA PHE A 109 16.45 -2.28 -6.45
C PHE A 109 15.17 -3.13 -6.38
N PRO A 110 15.06 -4.21 -7.19
CA PRO A 110 13.96 -5.14 -7.10
C PRO A 110 14.07 -5.93 -5.79
N SER A 111 13.45 -5.43 -4.72
CA SER A 111 13.44 -6.05 -3.41
C SER A 111 12.03 -6.16 -2.86
N THR A 112 11.73 -7.30 -2.24
CA THR A 112 10.47 -7.57 -1.52
C THR A 112 10.33 -6.72 -0.26
N GLY A 113 11.42 -6.05 0.17
CA GLY A 113 11.45 -5.24 1.38
C GLY A 113 10.84 -3.84 1.28
N GLY A 114 10.29 -3.46 0.13
CA GLY A 114 9.53 -2.21 -0.04
C GLY A 114 10.25 -0.94 0.47
N GLN A 115 9.47 0.00 1.00
CA GLN A 115 9.96 1.34 1.38
C GLN A 115 11.05 1.30 2.46
N TYR A 116 10.93 0.42 3.47
CA TYR A 116 11.93 0.33 4.54
C TYR A 116 13.29 -0.17 4.03
N HIS A 117 13.27 -1.07 3.03
CA HIS A 117 14.49 -1.58 2.40
C HIS A 117 15.16 -0.54 1.51
N PHE A 118 14.39 0.24 0.75
CA PHE A 118 14.93 1.37 -0.02
C PHE A 118 15.62 2.38 0.89
N CYS A 119 15.01 2.69 2.03
CA CYS A 119 15.62 3.59 2.99
C CYS A 119 16.85 2.99 3.67
N TYR A 120 16.92 1.68 3.87
CA TYR A 120 18.12 1.01 4.38
C TYR A 120 19.30 1.13 3.41
N ILE A 121 19.06 0.97 2.09
CA ILE A 121 20.10 1.06 1.06
C ILE A 121 20.58 2.49 0.86
N LEU A 122 19.66 3.47 0.88
CA LEU A 122 19.97 4.87 0.61
C LEU A 122 20.56 5.62 1.81
N SER A 123 20.42 5.06 3.03
CA SER A 123 20.89 5.71 4.26
C SER A 123 22.38 5.52 4.52
N PRO A 124 23.06 6.49 5.16
CA PRO A 124 24.46 6.36 5.59
C PRO A 124 24.70 5.14 6.49
N GLU A 125 25.87 4.52 6.41
CA GLU A 125 26.18 3.27 7.12
C GLU A 125 25.96 3.30 8.63
N LYS A 126 26.13 4.48 9.24
CA LYS A 126 25.96 4.69 10.69
C LYS A 126 24.49 4.72 11.12
N THR A 127 23.58 5.16 10.25
CA THR A 127 22.16 5.39 10.58
C THR A 127 21.20 4.46 9.83
N LYS A 128 21.70 3.63 8.91
CA LYS A 128 20.85 2.75 8.07
C LYS A 128 19.88 1.86 8.84
N ARG A 129 20.32 1.24 9.95
CA ARG A 129 19.47 0.37 10.78
C ARG A 129 18.39 1.16 11.52
N PHE A 130 18.76 2.31 12.09
CA PHE A 130 17.82 3.15 12.83
C PHE A 130 16.76 3.73 11.90
N THR A 131 17.18 4.29 10.76
CA THR A 131 16.28 4.91 9.78
C THR A 131 15.30 3.89 9.19
N ALA A 132 15.79 2.70 8.83
CA ALA A 132 14.92 1.61 8.35
C ALA A 132 13.92 1.14 9.42
N PHE A 133 14.35 1.03 10.69
CA PHE A 133 13.46 0.68 11.80
C PHE A 133 12.38 1.75 12.02
N THR A 134 12.75 3.04 12.01
CA THR A 134 11.78 4.12 12.17
C THR A 134 10.75 4.13 11.05
N ILE A 135 11.17 3.88 9.80
CA ILE A 135 10.27 3.89 8.64
C ILE A 135 9.35 2.67 8.64
N GLY A 136 9.88 1.50 9.02
CA GLY A 136 9.06 0.31 9.25
C GLY A 136 7.99 0.56 10.32
N TRP A 137 8.39 1.15 11.45
CA TRP A 137 7.46 1.47 12.54
C TRP A 137 6.42 2.51 12.13
N MET A 138 6.82 3.58 11.44
CA MET A 138 5.89 4.58 10.92
C MET A 138 4.91 3.98 9.92
N SER A 139 5.35 3.03 9.08
CA SER A 139 4.44 2.31 8.18
C SER A 139 3.41 1.49 8.94
N THR A 140 3.80 0.78 10.01
CA THR A 140 2.86 0.03 10.84
C THR A 140 1.85 0.96 11.50
N LEU A 141 2.31 2.08 12.06
CA LEU A 141 1.44 3.10 12.64
C LEU A 141 0.47 3.69 11.61
N ALA A 142 0.95 3.96 10.39
CA ALA A 142 0.11 4.45 9.31
C ALA A 142 -1.03 3.47 8.99
N TRP A 143 -0.73 2.17 8.88
CA TRP A 143 -1.76 1.15 8.68
C TRP A 143 -2.78 1.11 9.83
N TRP A 144 -2.33 1.19 11.08
CA TRP A 144 -3.25 1.23 12.23
C TRP A 144 -4.14 2.46 12.25
N VAL A 145 -3.57 3.64 11.97
CA VAL A 145 -4.33 4.90 11.91
C VAL A 145 -5.33 4.87 10.76
N VAL A 146 -4.96 4.33 9.60
CA VAL A 146 -5.87 4.14 8.46
C VAL A 146 -7.03 3.22 8.83
N THR A 147 -6.77 2.08 9.48
CA THR A 147 -7.84 1.18 9.94
C THR A 147 -8.77 1.87 10.95
N CYS A 148 -8.20 2.58 11.94
CA CYS A 148 -8.96 3.34 12.93
C CYS A 148 -9.85 4.41 12.27
N SER A 149 -9.28 5.18 11.34
CA SER A 149 -10.02 6.19 10.56
C SER A 149 -11.14 5.57 9.73
N GLY A 150 -10.91 4.40 9.12
CA GLY A 150 -11.92 3.67 8.36
C GLY A 150 -13.11 3.23 9.23
N ILE A 151 -12.85 2.71 10.44
CA ILE A 151 -13.90 2.34 11.39
C ILE A 151 -14.68 3.57 11.87
N SER A 152 -13.99 4.70 12.10
CA SER A 152 -14.65 5.97 12.45
C SER A 152 -15.58 6.46 11.35
N LEU A 153 -15.17 6.34 10.07
CA LEU A 153 -16.04 6.70 8.95
C LEU A 153 -17.26 5.79 8.87
N ALA A 154 -17.09 4.48 9.03
CA ALA A 154 -18.21 3.53 9.03
C ALA A 154 -19.22 3.84 10.15
N ALA A 155 -18.74 4.19 11.35
CA ALA A 155 -19.60 4.62 12.45
C ALA A 155 -20.36 5.92 12.14
N ALA A 156 -19.72 6.89 11.49
CA ALA A 156 -20.36 8.14 11.07
C ALA A 156 -21.45 7.90 10.01
N VAL A 157 -21.19 7.03 9.03
CA VAL A 157 -22.19 6.64 8.02
C VAL A 157 -23.37 5.93 8.67
N LEU A 158 -23.12 5.02 9.63
CA LEU A 158 -24.18 4.32 10.37
C LEU A 158 -25.07 5.31 11.15
N ALA A 159 -24.46 6.26 11.85
CA ALA A 159 -25.20 7.32 12.56
C ALA A 159 -26.02 8.19 11.58
N GLY A 160 -25.46 8.51 10.41
CA GLY A 160 -26.16 9.22 9.34
C GLY A 160 -27.37 8.47 8.81
N MET A 161 -27.24 7.15 8.59
CA MET A 161 -28.37 6.31 8.16
C MET A 161 -29.49 6.26 9.20
N ILE A 162 -29.14 6.12 10.49
CA ILE A 162 -30.14 6.10 11.58
C ILE A 162 -30.87 7.45 11.67
N SER A 163 -30.15 8.57 11.56
CA SER A 163 -30.73 9.91 11.58
C SER A 163 -31.65 10.16 10.38
N PHE A 164 -31.38 9.52 9.24
CA PHE A 164 -32.23 9.59 8.05
C PHE A 164 -33.57 8.83 8.23
N VAL A 165 -33.55 7.68 8.90
CA VAL A 165 -34.76 6.88 9.18
C VAL A 165 -35.58 7.45 10.34
N HIS A 166 -34.90 8.01 11.34
CA HIS A 166 -35.51 8.62 12.52
C HIS A 166 -35.06 10.08 12.68
N PRO A 167 -35.78 11.05 12.08
CA PRO A 167 -35.36 12.45 12.08
C PRO A 167 -35.36 13.12 13.47
N GLU A 168 -36.04 12.52 14.46
CA GLU A 168 -36.03 12.95 15.87
C GLU A 168 -34.74 12.51 16.61
N PHE A 169 -33.98 11.56 16.04
CA PHE A 169 -32.79 11.01 16.68
C PHE A 169 -31.54 11.82 16.32
N VAL A 170 -31.08 12.66 17.25
CA VAL A 170 -29.79 13.34 17.13
C VAL A 170 -28.71 12.46 17.77
N ALA A 171 -27.80 11.94 16.94
CA ALA A 171 -26.70 11.11 17.41
C ALA A 171 -25.76 11.90 18.34
N THR A 172 -25.78 11.57 19.62
CA THR A 172 -24.88 12.15 20.63
C THR A 172 -23.48 11.54 20.55
N SER A 173 -22.46 12.25 21.02
CA SER A 173 -21.05 11.81 20.92
C SER A 173 -20.79 10.44 21.55
N TRP A 174 -21.47 10.11 22.65
CA TRP A 174 -21.37 8.79 23.28
C TRP A 174 -21.98 7.67 22.42
N GLN A 175 -23.09 7.94 21.72
CA GLN A 175 -23.71 6.96 20.81
C GLN A 175 -22.82 6.69 19.58
N ILE A 176 -22.16 7.72 19.04
CA ILE A 176 -21.19 7.57 17.95
C ILE A 176 -20.00 6.71 18.41
N TYR A 177 -19.53 6.90 19.64
CA TYR A 177 -18.49 6.06 20.23
C TYR A 177 -18.94 4.59 20.37
N LEU A 178 -20.20 4.34 20.79
CA LEU A 178 -20.73 2.98 20.84
C LEU A 178 -20.83 2.34 19.45
N PHE A 179 -21.22 3.09 18.42
CA PHE A 179 -21.20 2.59 17.04
C PHE A 179 -19.78 2.26 16.58
N TYR A 180 -18.81 3.11 16.90
CA TYR A 180 -17.40 2.87 16.62
C TYR A 180 -16.90 1.58 17.27
N VAL A 181 -17.18 1.38 18.56
CA VAL A 181 -16.81 0.17 19.30
C VAL A 181 -17.50 -1.06 18.71
N ALA A 182 -18.79 -0.98 18.39
CA ALA A 182 -19.54 -2.09 17.79
C ALA A 182 -18.94 -2.50 16.42
N VAL A 183 -18.66 -1.52 15.54
CA VAL A 183 -18.02 -1.79 14.24
C VAL A 183 -16.63 -2.38 14.44
N ALA A 184 -15.82 -1.85 15.35
CA ALA A 184 -14.49 -2.37 15.64
C ALA A 184 -14.53 -3.83 16.15
N PHE A 185 -15.47 -4.17 17.02
CA PHE A 185 -15.66 -5.55 17.51
C PHE A 185 -16.09 -6.50 16.40
N ILE A 186 -16.98 -6.07 15.49
CA ILE A 186 -17.40 -6.88 14.34
C ILE A 186 -16.21 -7.10 13.40
N THR A 187 -15.48 -6.03 13.06
CA THR A 187 -14.30 -6.14 12.18
C THR A 187 -13.21 -7.02 12.78
N SER A 188 -13.01 -7.01 14.10
CA SER A 188 -12.00 -7.86 14.76
C SER A 188 -12.32 -9.35 14.73
N LYS A 189 -13.55 -9.75 14.40
CA LYS A 189 -14.01 -11.16 14.42
C LYS A 189 -13.80 -11.87 13.07
N TYR A 190 -13.44 -11.15 12.02
CA TYR A 190 -13.19 -11.65 10.67
C TYR A 190 -11.75 -11.40 10.26
#